data_AF-Q5XZF5-F1
#
_entry.id   AF-Q5XZF5-F1
#
_cell.length_a   1.000
_cell.length_b   1.000
_cell.length_c   1.000
_cell.angle_alpha   90.00
_cell.angle_beta   90.00
_cell.angle_gamma   90.00
#
_symmetry.space_group_name_H-M   'P 1'
#
loop_
_entity.id
_entity.type
_entity.pdbx_description
1 polymer ?
#
loop_
_entity_poly.entity_id
_entity_poly.type
_entity_poly.pdbx_seq_one_letter_code
_entity_poly.pdbx_strand_id
1 'polypeptide(L)'
;MDNQHQPRQWAHGADLIVSQLEAQGVRQVFGIPGAKIDKVFDSLLDSSIRIIPVRHEANAAFMAAAVGRITGKAGVALVTSGPGCSNLITGMATANSEGDPVVALGGAVKRADKAKQVH
;
A
#
# COMPACT_ATOMS: atom_id res chain seq x y z
N MET A 1 12.11 -15.17 24.13
CA MET A 1 11.00 -14.21 23.95
C MET A 1 11.44 -13.25 22.85
N ASP A 2 10.72 -13.22 21.74
CA ASP A 2 11.11 -12.43 20.56
C ASP A 2 11.04 -10.93 20.91
N ASN A 3 12.20 -10.28 21.03
CA ASN A 3 12.30 -8.87 21.42
C ASN A 3 11.93 -7.91 20.28
N GLN A 4 11.53 -8.45 19.10
CA GLN A 4 11.29 -7.65 17.90
C GLN A 4 9.88 -7.06 17.81
N HIS A 5 8.91 -7.55 18.59
CA HIS A 5 7.51 -7.08 18.51
C HIS A 5 6.94 -6.72 19.88
N GLN A 6 7.56 -5.76 20.57
CA GLN A 6 7.00 -5.24 21.82
C GLN A 6 5.69 -4.47 21.56
N PRO A 7 4.68 -4.61 22.43
CA PRO A 7 3.47 -3.80 22.34
C PRO A 7 3.84 -2.33 22.52
N ARG A 8 3.56 -1.52 21.49
CA ARG A 8 3.80 -0.08 21.46
C ARG A 8 2.49 0.66 21.34
N GLN A 9 2.41 1.84 21.97
CA GLN A 9 1.36 2.80 21.69
C GLN A 9 1.80 3.64 20.49
N TRP A 10 1.21 3.37 19.33
CA TRP A 10 1.52 4.07 18.09
C TRP A 10 0.79 5.41 18.04
N ALA A 11 1.51 6.49 17.73
CA ALA A 11 0.89 7.80 17.52
C ALA A 11 -0.06 7.77 16.32
N HIS A 12 0.30 7.04 15.26
CA HIS A 12 -0.54 6.83 14.08
C HIS A 12 -0.59 5.35 13.69
N GLY A 13 -1.76 4.88 13.25
CA GLY A 13 -1.89 3.53 12.68
C GLY A 13 -1.08 3.33 11.39
N ALA A 14 -0.73 4.42 10.70
CA ALA A 14 0.16 4.39 9.54
C ALA A 14 1.56 3.89 9.88
N ASP A 15 2.09 4.27 11.05
CA ASP A 15 3.42 3.84 11.51
C ASP A 15 3.46 2.33 11.73
N LEU A 16 2.36 1.77 12.27
CA LEU A 16 2.20 0.32 12.42
C LEU A 16 2.11 -0.37 11.05
N ILE A 17 1.39 0.19 10.09
CA ILE A 17 1.32 -0.36 8.72
C ILE A 17 2.73 -0.41 8.11
N VAL A 18 3.49 0.68 8.20
CA VAL A 18 4.85 0.73 7.65
C VAL A 18 5.78 -0.24 8.35
N SER A 19 5.74 -0.31 9.69
CA SER A 19 6.51 -1.30 10.46
C SER A 19 6.18 -2.74 10.06
N GLN A 20 4.90 -3.03 9.77
CA GLN A 20 4.51 -4.35 9.29
C GLN A 20 5.03 -4.63 7.88
N LEU A 21 5.04 -3.64 6.98
CA LEU A 21 5.63 -3.81 5.64
C LEU A 21 7.14 -4.11 5.74
N GLU A 22 7.86 -3.44 6.65
CA GLU A 22 9.28 -3.74 6.93
C GLU A 22 9.47 -5.16 7.45
N ALA A 23 8.61 -5.62 8.37
CA ALA A 23 8.64 -6.99 8.89
C ALA A 23 8.39 -8.06 7.79
N GLN A 24 7.62 -7.72 6.75
CA GLN A 24 7.44 -8.60 5.57
C GLN A 24 8.65 -8.56 4.60
N GLY A 25 9.57 -7.62 4.80
CA GLY A 25 10.72 -7.40 3.93
C GLY A 25 10.37 -6.69 2.64
N VAL A 26 9.33 -5.83 2.66
CA VAL A 26 9.03 -4.91 1.56
C VAL A 26 10.20 -3.95 1.41
N ARG A 27 10.66 -3.74 0.17
CA ARG A 27 11.79 -2.84 -0.14
C ARG A 27 11.37 -1.56 -0.85
N GLN A 28 10.24 -1.61 -1.55
CA GLN A 28 9.66 -0.46 -2.23
C GLN A 28 8.15 -0.56 -2.31
N VAL A 29 7.49 0.59 -2.41
CA VAL A 29 6.07 0.71 -2.72
C VAL A 29 5.88 1.54 -3.99
N PHE A 30 4.89 1.17 -4.79
CA PHE A 30 4.54 1.87 -6.02
C PHE A 30 3.20 2.57 -5.85
N GLY A 31 3.09 3.84 -6.22
CA GLY A 31 1.85 4.53 -5.91
C GLY A 31 1.74 5.98 -6.32
N ILE A 32 0.56 6.54 -6.06
CA ILE A 32 0.26 7.97 -6.19
C ILE A 32 -0.38 8.41 -4.86
N PRO A 33 0.17 9.43 -4.17
CA PRO A 33 -0.38 9.91 -2.91
C PRO A 33 -1.69 10.67 -3.11
N GLY A 34 -2.45 10.80 -2.02
CA GLY A 34 -3.64 11.65 -1.94
C GLY A 34 -4.15 11.74 -0.51
N ALA A 35 -5.05 12.69 -0.25
CA ALA A 35 -5.43 13.12 1.11
C ALA A 35 -6.00 12.03 2.04
N LYS A 36 -6.37 10.86 1.53
CA LYS A 36 -6.89 9.73 2.34
C LYS A 36 -5.86 8.65 2.64
N ILE A 37 -4.65 8.76 2.10
CA ILE A 37 -3.56 7.80 2.29
C ILE A 37 -2.20 8.48 2.55
N ASP A 38 -2.13 9.81 2.45
CA ASP A 38 -0.92 10.63 2.61
C ASP A 38 -0.15 10.33 3.90
N LYS A 39 -0.84 10.03 5.01
CA LYS A 39 -0.16 9.69 6.26
C LYS A 39 0.66 8.40 6.18
N VAL A 40 0.30 7.45 5.31
CA VAL A 40 1.15 6.26 5.06
C VAL A 40 2.36 6.63 4.21
N PHE A 41 2.21 7.53 3.24
CA PHE A 41 3.35 8.07 2.48
C PHE A 41 4.31 8.87 3.36
N ASP A 42 3.78 9.65 4.30
CA ASP A 42 4.56 10.40 5.29
C ASP A 42 5.34 9.46 6.22
N SER A 43 4.69 8.47 6.83
CA SER A 43 5.38 7.47 7.67
C SER A 43 6.43 6.64 6.91
N LEU A 44 6.30 6.50 5.58
CA LEU A 44 7.32 5.84 4.75
C LEU A 44 8.60 6.67 4.59
N LEU A 45 8.59 7.98 4.85
CA LEU A 45 9.79 8.82 4.80
C LEU A 45 10.79 8.48 5.92
N ASP A 46 10.28 7.98 7.05
CA ASP A 46 11.09 7.53 8.19
C ASP A 46 11.48 6.04 8.10
N SER A 47 11.14 5.37 6.99
CA SER A 47 11.34 3.94 6.77
C SER A 47 12.51 3.66 5.82
N SER A 48 13.00 2.42 5.86
CA SER A 48 13.91 1.88 4.84
C SER A 48 13.25 1.59 3.48
N ILE A 49 11.92 1.63 3.42
CA ILE A 49 11.14 1.32 2.22
C ILE A 49 11.15 2.50 1.25
N ARG A 50 11.58 2.25 0.01
CA ARG A 50 11.60 3.28 -1.04
C ARG A 50 10.21 3.56 -1.60
N ILE A 51 9.80 4.84 -1.60
CA ILE A 51 8.62 5.30 -2.34
C ILE A 51 8.99 5.46 -3.82
N ILE A 52 8.24 4.81 -4.71
CA ILE A 52 8.37 4.95 -6.17
C ILE A 52 7.07 5.54 -6.73
N PRO A 53 7.02 6.86 -6.94
CA PRO A 53 5.85 7.50 -7.54
C PRO A 53 5.65 7.01 -8.98
N VAL A 54 4.44 6.55 -9.29
CA VAL A 54 4.03 6.24 -10.67
C VAL A 54 3.21 7.37 -11.26
N ARG A 55 2.93 7.30 -12.56
CA ARG A 55 2.11 8.32 -13.26
C ARG A 55 0.67 7.87 -13.52
N HIS A 56 0.37 6.61 -13.24
CA HIS A 56 -0.98 6.05 -13.26
C HIS A 56 -1.02 4.82 -12.34
N GLU A 57 -2.05 4.67 -11.52
CA GLU A 57 -2.11 3.64 -10.47
C GLU A 57 -2.11 2.22 -11.04
N ALA A 58 -2.73 1.98 -12.19
CA ALA A 58 -2.67 0.68 -12.89
C ALA A 58 -1.22 0.17 -13.02
N ASN A 59 -0.26 1.07 -13.29
CA ASN A 59 1.15 0.71 -13.44
C ASN A 59 1.81 0.36 -12.10
N ALA A 60 1.31 0.89 -10.97
CA ALA A 60 1.77 0.45 -9.65
C ALA A 60 1.44 -1.02 -9.41
N ALA A 61 0.24 -1.47 -9.78
CA ALA A 61 -0.14 -2.88 -9.69
C ALA A 61 0.72 -3.76 -10.62
N PHE A 62 0.99 -3.34 -11.85
CA PHE A 62 1.87 -4.09 -12.77
C PHE A 62 3.31 -4.19 -12.25
N MET A 63 3.87 -3.10 -11.72
CA MET A 63 5.20 -3.11 -11.11
C MET A 63 5.25 -4.00 -9.87
N ALA A 64 4.21 -3.94 -9.02
CA ALA A 64 4.08 -4.81 -7.86
C ALA A 64 3.99 -6.30 -8.26
N ALA A 65 3.23 -6.64 -9.30
CA ALA A 65 3.15 -8.01 -9.83
C ALA A 65 4.51 -8.53 -10.29
N ALA A 66 5.29 -7.70 -10.99
CA ALA A 66 6.65 -8.08 -11.39
C ALA A 66 7.56 -8.37 -10.19
N VAL A 67 7.49 -7.54 -9.14
CA VAL A 67 8.21 -7.81 -7.88
C VAL A 67 7.75 -9.13 -7.25
N GLY A 68 6.43 -9.34 -7.20
CA GLY A 68 5.80 -10.57 -6.71
C GLY A 68 6.35 -11.82 -7.39
N ARG A 69 6.29 -11.82 -8.73
CA ARG A 69 6.73 -12.92 -9.59
C ARG A 69 8.21 -13.27 -9.38
N ILE A 70 9.08 -12.26 -9.36
CA ILE A 70 10.53 -12.47 -9.32
C ILE A 70 11.00 -12.90 -7.93
N THR A 71 10.40 -12.36 -6.88
CA THR A 71 10.91 -12.53 -5.50
C THR A 71 10.17 -13.60 -4.70
N GLY A 72 8.97 -14.00 -5.14
CA GLY A 72 8.05 -14.82 -4.34
C GLY A 72 7.45 -14.10 -3.13
N LYS A 73 7.80 -12.82 -2.90
CA LYS A 73 7.22 -11.96 -1.86
C LYS A 73 6.32 -10.92 -2.50
N ALA A 74 5.17 -10.64 -1.89
CA ALA A 74 4.20 -9.75 -2.49
C ALA A 74 4.76 -8.36 -2.79
N GLY A 75 4.60 -7.88 -4.04
CA GLY A 75 4.82 -6.48 -4.35
C GLY A 75 3.70 -5.61 -3.79
N VAL A 76 4.00 -4.33 -3.50
CA VAL A 76 3.05 -3.44 -2.81
C VAL A 76 2.70 -2.23 -3.65
N ALA A 77 1.40 -2.05 -3.89
CA ALA A 77 0.82 -0.83 -4.47
C ALA A 77 0.16 0.01 -3.37
N LEU A 78 0.31 1.34 -3.40
CA LEU A 78 -0.24 2.28 -2.42
C LEU A 78 -0.96 3.43 -3.13
N VAL A 79 -2.27 3.58 -2.91
CA VAL A 79 -3.10 4.55 -3.65
C VAL A 79 -4.13 5.24 -2.75
N THR A 80 -4.61 6.41 -3.17
CA THR A 80 -5.68 7.13 -2.47
C THR A 80 -7.07 6.52 -2.73
N SER A 81 -8.07 7.01 -2.01
CA SER A 81 -9.47 6.59 -2.16
C SER A 81 -10.08 6.90 -3.52
N GLY A 82 -11.22 6.28 -3.84
CA GLY A 82 -12.02 6.62 -5.02
C GLY A 82 -11.28 6.26 -6.30
N PRO A 83 -10.97 7.24 -7.18
CA PRO A 83 -10.33 6.97 -8.48
C PRO A 83 -8.98 6.24 -8.35
N GLY A 84 -8.20 6.51 -7.28
CA GLY A 84 -6.93 5.83 -7.05
C GLY A 84 -7.10 4.32 -6.90
N CYS A 85 -8.09 3.88 -6.09
CA CYS A 85 -8.43 2.47 -5.93
C CYS A 85 -9.01 1.86 -7.21
N SER A 86 -9.96 2.53 -7.88
CA SER A 86 -10.57 1.96 -9.09
C SER A 86 -9.57 1.78 -10.24
N ASN A 87 -8.57 2.66 -10.34
CA ASN A 87 -7.51 2.56 -11.34
C ASN A 87 -6.59 1.35 -11.13
N LEU A 88 -6.60 0.71 -9.95
CA LEU A 88 -5.86 -0.54 -9.70
C LEU A 88 -6.58 -1.79 -10.24
N ILE A 89 -7.89 -1.73 -10.52
CA ILE A 89 -8.71 -2.92 -10.77
C ILE A 89 -8.12 -3.79 -11.88
N THR A 90 -7.77 -3.21 -13.03
CA THR A 90 -7.19 -3.95 -14.15
C THR A 90 -5.86 -4.62 -13.76
N GLY A 91 -4.96 -3.89 -13.11
CA GLY A 91 -3.66 -4.43 -12.72
C GLY A 91 -3.74 -5.53 -11.66
N MET A 92 -4.67 -5.39 -10.69
CA MET A 92 -4.95 -6.43 -9.70
C MET A 92 -5.58 -7.68 -10.33
N ALA A 93 -6.49 -7.50 -11.29
CA ALA A 93 -7.07 -8.61 -12.04
C ALA A 93 -5.97 -9.38 -12.80
N THR A 94 -5.06 -8.68 -13.47
CA THR A 94 -3.91 -9.30 -14.14
C THR A 94 -3.02 -10.07 -13.17
N ALA A 95 -2.62 -9.46 -12.05
CA ALA A 95 -1.78 -10.14 -11.05
C ALA A 95 -2.45 -11.42 -10.51
N ASN A 96 -3.75 -11.35 -10.21
CA ASN A 96 -4.50 -12.49 -9.70
C ASN A 96 -4.65 -13.60 -10.75
N SER A 97 -4.94 -13.26 -12.01
CA SER A 97 -5.04 -14.23 -13.11
C SER A 97 -3.71 -14.96 -13.36
N GLU A 98 -2.59 -14.27 -13.17
CA GLU A 98 -1.25 -14.81 -13.40
C GLU A 98 -0.64 -15.50 -12.17
N GLY A 99 -1.29 -15.42 -11.01
CA GLY A 99 -0.77 -15.97 -9.75
C GLY A 99 0.39 -15.16 -9.16
N ASP A 100 0.53 -13.89 -9.53
CA ASP A 100 1.58 -13.00 -9.01
C ASP A 100 1.17 -12.44 -7.63
N PRO A 101 1.97 -12.61 -6.57
CA PRO A 101 1.60 -12.11 -5.25
C PRO A 101 1.69 -10.57 -5.22
N VAL A 102 0.56 -9.91 -4.94
CA VAL A 102 0.44 -8.45 -4.84
C VAL A 102 -0.45 -8.07 -3.66
N VAL A 103 -0.04 -7.05 -2.92
CA VAL A 103 -0.86 -6.37 -1.90
C VAL A 103 -1.11 -4.93 -2.34
N ALA A 104 -2.37 -4.53 -2.42
CA ALA A 104 -2.76 -3.14 -2.67
C ALA A 104 -3.33 -2.51 -1.40
N LEU A 105 -2.75 -1.39 -0.97
CA LEU A 105 -3.23 -0.57 0.13
C LEU A 105 -3.93 0.67 -0.42
N GLY A 106 -5.25 0.72 -0.25
CA GLY A 106 -6.09 1.82 -0.73
C GLY A 106 -6.56 2.71 0.41
N GLY A 107 -6.43 4.03 0.24
CA GLY A 107 -7.05 5.02 1.13
C GLY A 107 -8.58 4.93 1.10
N ALA A 108 -9.22 5.42 2.15
CA ALA A 108 -10.67 5.46 2.25
C ALA A 108 -11.14 6.71 3.00
N VAL A 109 -12.42 7.03 2.86
CA VAL A 109 -13.08 8.03 3.72
C VAL A 109 -13.02 7.58 5.19
N LYS A 110 -13.23 8.52 6.12
CA LYS A 110 -13.30 8.16 7.55
C LYS A 110 -14.44 7.16 7.75
N ARG A 111 -14.31 6.31 8.77
CA ARG A 111 -15.32 5.29 9.11
C ARG A 111 -16.75 5.87 9.22
N ALA A 112 -16.88 7.05 9.84
CA ALA A 112 -18.16 7.74 10.01
C ALA A 112 -18.78 8.25 8.69
N ASP A 113 -17.98 8.40 7.64
CA ASP A 113 -18.41 8.98 6.36
C ASP A 113 -18.75 7.92 5.31
N LYS A 114 -18.55 6.63 5.62
CA LYS A 114 -18.67 5.53 4.65
C LYS A 114 -20.04 5.43 3.98
N ALA A 115 -21.12 5.75 4.70
CA ALA A 115 -22.50 5.66 4.21
C ALA A 115 -23.07 7.01 3.74
N LYS A 116 -22.27 8.08 3.76
CA LYS A 116 -22.72 9.39 3.26
C LYS A 116 -22.87 9.33 1.75
N GLN A 117 -23.97 9.90 1.26
CA GLN A 117 -24.27 9.99 -0.19
C GLN A 117 -23.54 11.14 -0.86
N VAL A 118 -23.13 12.14 -0.07
CA VAL A 118 -22.39 13.33 -0.50
C VAL A 118 -21.17 13.51 0.40
N HIS A 119 -20.09 14.01 -0.19
CA HIS A 119 -18.83 14.26 0.50
C HIS A 119 -18.93 15.37 1.54
#